data_AF-A0A4S2RDJ9-F1
#
_entry.id   AF-A0A4S2RDJ9-F1
#
_cell.length_a   1.000
_cell.length_b   1.000
_cell.length_c   1.000
_cell.angle_alpha   90.00
_cell.angle_beta   90.00
_cell.angle_gamma   90.00
#
_symmetry.space_group_name_H-M   'P 1'
#
loop_
_entity.id
_entity.type
_entity.pdbx_description
1 polymer ?
#
loop_
_entity_poly.entity_id
_entity_poly.type
_entity_poly.pdbx_seq_one_letter_code
_entity_poly.pdbx_strand_id
1 'polypeptide(L)'
;MPTNRDLRAQLAAASTRLREVDSPDLADAVDEVLTPRGWAALRATESIRANNLSIFLTAIDRDRITSGAKSARTTISDAVNAGFRKVIAGEYTPQQPETARKGTAKNKVNLNVTPSLALRERVEAKTGMLAAHVAADYLMHEFKAGRYADDYEGAPLAPGAERNPQVPRAIRQLIRDRAKAAGRKVSDDVNEGYRKYLAGEFVPGDVVWVDESDLVNLRITPNDDLHAQVREATGRGVLKVAIAYLLAKYGIDPAKVR
;
A
#
# COMPACT_ATOMS: atom_id res chain seq x y z
N MET A 1 1.52 -6.96 -38.09
CA MET A 1 2.21 -8.10 -37.44
C MET A 1 2.50 -9.12 -38.53
N PRO A 2 3.74 -9.28 -39.01
CA PRO A 2 4.07 -10.38 -39.89
C PRO A 2 3.81 -11.67 -39.11
N THR A 3 2.85 -12.48 -39.58
CA THR A 3 2.64 -13.82 -39.04
C THR A 3 3.94 -14.58 -39.21
N ASN A 4 4.34 -15.29 -38.16
CA ASN A 4 5.49 -16.17 -38.11
C ASN A 4 5.26 -17.35 -39.08
N ARG A 5 5.32 -17.05 -40.39
CA ARG A 5 5.05 -17.96 -41.52
C ARG A 5 5.99 -19.16 -41.45
N ASP A 6 7.15 -18.93 -40.86
CA ASP A 6 8.18 -19.91 -40.56
C ASP A 6 7.74 -20.90 -39.47
N LEU A 7 7.18 -20.44 -38.34
CA LEU A 7 6.73 -21.34 -37.27
C LEU A 7 5.65 -22.33 -37.70
N ARG A 8 4.68 -21.90 -38.52
CA ARG A 8 3.64 -22.81 -39.04
C ARG A 8 4.24 -23.88 -39.95
N ALA A 9 5.21 -23.51 -40.79
CA ALA A 9 5.92 -24.44 -41.64
C ALA A 9 6.81 -25.40 -40.83
N GLN A 10 7.50 -24.90 -39.80
CA GLN A 10 8.32 -25.71 -38.89
C GLN A 10 7.49 -26.73 -38.11
N LEU A 11 6.30 -26.37 -37.63
CA LEU A 11 5.39 -27.30 -36.95
C LEU A 11 4.84 -28.36 -37.91
N ALA A 12 4.52 -28.00 -39.16
CA ALA A 12 4.11 -28.96 -40.18
C ALA A 12 5.25 -29.93 -40.54
N ALA A 13 6.48 -29.43 -40.63
CA ALA A 13 7.67 -30.26 -40.82
C ALA A 13 7.92 -31.19 -39.63
N ALA A 14 7.73 -30.69 -38.40
CA ALA A 14 7.83 -31.50 -37.17
C ALA A 14 6.78 -32.62 -37.15
N SER A 15 5.53 -32.34 -37.50
CA SER A 15 4.46 -33.34 -37.64
C SER A 15 4.84 -34.43 -38.67
N THR A 16 5.36 -34.02 -39.83
CA THR A 16 5.86 -34.96 -40.85
C THR A 16 6.98 -35.85 -40.30
N ARG A 17 7.95 -35.25 -39.60
CA ARG A 17 9.07 -35.99 -39.00
C ARG A 17 8.61 -36.97 -37.91
N LEU A 18 7.59 -36.62 -37.12
CA LEU A 18 7.02 -37.49 -36.10
C LEU A 18 6.38 -38.75 -36.70
N ARG A 19 5.78 -38.64 -37.89
CA ARG A 19 5.28 -39.81 -38.64
C ARG A 19 6.41 -40.70 -39.14
N GLU A 20 7.51 -40.12 -39.60
CA GLU A 20 8.68 -40.88 -40.08
C GLU A 20 9.37 -41.71 -38.99
N VAL A 21 9.25 -41.28 -37.72
CA VAL A 21 9.84 -41.98 -36.56
C VAL A 21 8.83 -42.84 -35.80
N ASP A 22 7.73 -43.24 -36.47
CA ASP A 22 6.68 -44.11 -35.92
C ASP A 22 6.02 -43.56 -34.64
N SER A 23 5.78 -42.24 -34.61
CA SER A 23 5.06 -41.54 -33.54
C SER A 23 3.81 -40.82 -34.06
N PRO A 24 2.83 -41.54 -34.62
CA PRO A 24 1.66 -40.95 -35.27
C PRO A 24 0.79 -40.12 -34.30
N ASP A 25 0.62 -40.57 -33.06
CA ASP A 25 -0.19 -39.87 -32.05
C ASP A 25 0.34 -38.45 -31.75
N LEU A 26 1.66 -38.28 -31.74
CA LEU A 26 2.30 -36.97 -31.53
C LEU A 26 2.17 -36.09 -32.77
N ALA A 27 2.25 -36.67 -33.97
CA ALA A 27 2.03 -35.94 -35.22
C ALA A 27 0.59 -35.41 -35.29
N ASP A 28 -0.38 -36.23 -34.90
CA ASP A 28 -1.80 -35.87 -34.92
C ASP A 28 -2.11 -34.76 -33.90
N ALA A 29 -1.47 -34.78 -32.73
CA ALA A 29 -1.57 -33.67 -31.76
C ALA A 29 -0.99 -32.36 -32.32
N VAL A 30 0.14 -32.40 -33.04
CA VAL A 30 0.70 -31.21 -33.70
C VAL A 30 -0.22 -30.71 -34.81
N ASP A 31 -0.80 -31.62 -35.60
CA ASP A 31 -1.74 -31.27 -36.66
C ASP A 31 -3.03 -30.66 -36.10
N GLU A 32 -3.53 -31.16 -34.96
CA GLU A 32 -4.67 -30.59 -34.24
C GLU A 32 -4.40 -29.13 -33.87
N VAL A 33 -3.21 -28.81 -33.37
CA VAL A 33 -2.80 -27.42 -33.05
C VAL A 33 -2.74 -26.52 -34.30
N LEU A 34 -2.38 -27.09 -35.45
CA LEU A 34 -2.29 -26.39 -36.74
C LEU A 34 -3.66 -26.11 -37.39
N THR A 35 -4.74 -26.74 -36.91
CA THR A 35 -6.11 -26.49 -37.41
C THR A 35 -6.59 -25.06 -37.10
N PRO A 36 -7.57 -24.54 -37.85
CA PRO A 36 -8.28 -23.33 -37.46
C PRO A 36 -8.90 -23.52 -36.06
N ARG A 37 -8.42 -22.74 -35.07
CA ARG A 37 -8.78 -22.83 -33.64
C ARG A 37 -8.09 -23.93 -32.82
N GLY A 38 -7.14 -24.70 -33.37
CA GLY A 38 -6.32 -25.64 -32.59
C GLY A 38 -5.59 -24.95 -31.42
N TRP A 39 -5.10 -23.73 -31.66
CA TRP A 39 -4.51 -22.87 -30.63
C TRP A 39 -5.52 -22.40 -29.55
N ALA A 40 -6.83 -22.49 -29.79
CA ALA A 40 -7.82 -22.20 -28.75
C ALA A 40 -8.01 -23.40 -27.81
N ALA A 41 -7.84 -24.63 -28.29
CA ALA A 41 -7.95 -25.85 -27.48
C ALA A 41 -6.82 -25.94 -26.45
N LEU A 42 -5.57 -25.63 -26.85
CA LEU A 42 -4.44 -25.53 -25.92
C LEU A 42 -4.58 -24.37 -24.91
N ARG A 43 -5.30 -23.29 -25.27
CA ARG A 43 -5.60 -22.20 -24.34
C ARG A 43 -6.80 -22.48 -23.43
N ALA A 44 -7.70 -23.38 -23.82
CA ALA A 44 -8.84 -23.75 -23.01
C ALA A 44 -8.43 -24.63 -21.81
N THR A 45 -7.34 -25.39 -21.94
CA THR A 45 -6.72 -26.15 -20.84
C THR A 45 -5.94 -25.25 -19.88
N GLU A 46 -5.39 -24.13 -20.35
CA GLU A 46 -4.93 -23.03 -19.50
C GLU A 46 -6.15 -22.21 -19.00
N SER A 47 -6.79 -22.68 -17.92
CA SER A 47 -7.86 -21.92 -17.28
C SER A 47 -7.39 -20.50 -16.93
N ILE A 48 -7.78 -19.51 -17.74
CA ILE A 48 -7.52 -18.09 -17.51
C ILE A 48 -8.11 -17.65 -16.14
N ARG A 49 -9.15 -18.36 -15.66
CA ARG A 49 -9.72 -18.16 -14.31
C ARG A 49 -8.79 -18.64 -13.18
N ALA A 50 -7.93 -19.64 -13.41
CA ALA A 50 -7.01 -20.16 -12.40
C ALA A 50 -5.81 -19.23 -12.11
N ASN A 51 -5.54 -18.29 -13.02
CA ASN A 51 -4.39 -17.39 -12.91
C ASN A 51 -4.74 -15.97 -12.41
N ASN A 52 -6.01 -15.69 -12.10
CA ASN A 52 -6.37 -14.41 -11.50
C ASN A 52 -5.87 -14.34 -10.05
N LEU A 53 -4.95 -13.42 -9.78
CA LEU A 53 -4.44 -13.11 -8.46
C LEU A 53 -5.06 -11.79 -7.98
N SER A 54 -5.83 -11.88 -6.91
CA SER A 54 -6.47 -10.74 -6.25
C SER A 54 -5.53 -10.16 -5.20
N ILE A 55 -5.24 -8.86 -5.30
CA ILE A 55 -4.36 -8.13 -4.38
C ILE A 55 -5.17 -7.06 -3.67
N PHE A 56 -5.29 -7.16 -2.34
CA PHE A 56 -6.03 -6.19 -1.53
C PHE A 56 -5.14 -5.01 -1.11
N LEU A 57 -5.44 -3.82 -1.61
CA LEU A 57 -4.67 -2.59 -1.40
C LEU A 57 -5.58 -1.45 -0.93
N THR A 58 -5.03 -0.33 -0.45
CA THR A 58 -5.84 0.88 -0.31
C THR A 58 -6.16 1.48 -1.68
N ALA A 59 -7.24 2.25 -1.80
CA ALA A 59 -7.58 2.91 -3.06
C ALA A 59 -6.43 3.81 -3.57
N ILE A 60 -5.78 4.54 -2.67
CA ILE A 60 -4.65 5.42 -2.99
C ILE A 60 -3.47 4.60 -3.54
N ASP A 61 -3.11 3.49 -2.90
CA ASP A 61 -2.00 2.65 -3.35
C ASP A 61 -2.28 2.02 -4.72
N ARG A 62 -3.51 1.53 -4.93
CA ARG A 62 -3.94 1.01 -6.24
C ARG A 62 -3.78 2.07 -7.33
N ASP A 63 -4.24 3.30 -7.06
CA ASP A 63 -4.21 4.38 -8.05
C ASP A 63 -2.77 4.83 -8.35
N ARG A 64 -1.89 4.86 -7.34
CA ARG A 64 -0.44 5.08 -7.51
C ARG A 64 0.21 3.99 -8.35
N ILE A 65 -0.01 2.72 -8.02
CA ILE A 65 0.52 1.57 -8.78
C ILE A 65 0.04 1.61 -10.23
N THR A 66 -1.25 1.88 -10.45
CA THR A 66 -1.85 1.95 -11.80
C THR A 66 -1.23 3.09 -12.62
N SER A 67 -1.07 4.26 -12.00
CA SER A 67 -0.46 5.44 -12.66
C SER A 67 1.04 5.24 -12.91
N GLY A 68 1.74 4.61 -11.97
CA GLY A 68 3.15 4.25 -12.10
C GLY A 68 3.39 3.26 -13.24
N ALA A 69 2.60 2.19 -13.30
CA ALA A 69 2.68 1.20 -14.38
C ALA A 69 2.41 1.82 -15.76
N LYS A 70 1.39 2.69 -15.87
CA LYS A 70 1.09 3.44 -17.10
C LYS A 70 2.26 4.32 -17.53
N SER A 71 2.89 5.02 -16.57
CA SER A 71 4.02 5.91 -16.84
C SER A 71 5.26 5.14 -17.30
N ALA A 72 5.52 3.98 -16.70
CA ALA A 72 6.58 3.06 -17.09
C ALA A 72 6.29 2.26 -18.37
N ARG A 73 5.10 2.44 -18.98
CA ARG A 73 4.63 1.70 -20.16
C ARG A 73 4.69 0.17 -19.97
N THR A 74 4.38 -0.29 -18.77
CA THR A 74 4.34 -1.73 -18.41
C THR A 74 2.94 -2.12 -17.93
N THR A 75 2.61 -3.41 -17.99
CA THR A 75 1.39 -3.93 -17.35
C THR A 75 1.69 -4.30 -15.91
N ILE A 76 0.66 -4.22 -15.04
CA ILE A 76 0.81 -4.61 -13.64
C ILE A 76 1.13 -6.11 -13.54
N SER A 77 0.53 -6.96 -14.39
CA SER A 77 0.86 -8.40 -14.44
C SER A 77 2.33 -8.66 -14.80
N ASP A 78 2.90 -7.90 -15.74
CA ASP A 78 4.31 -8.01 -16.11
C ASP A 78 5.23 -7.54 -14.98
N ALA A 79 4.87 -6.46 -14.30
CA ALA A 79 5.59 -5.98 -13.11
C ALA A 79 5.57 -7.03 -11.98
N VAL A 80 4.44 -7.69 -11.74
CA VAL A 80 4.35 -8.80 -10.77
C VAL A 80 5.23 -9.97 -11.19
N ASN A 81 5.20 -10.38 -12.46
CA ASN A 81 6.07 -11.45 -12.96
C ASN A 81 7.57 -11.09 -12.81
N ALA A 82 7.95 -9.83 -13.05
CA ALA A 82 9.30 -9.34 -12.82
C ALA A 82 9.67 -9.40 -11.33
N GLY A 83 8.77 -8.96 -10.46
CA GLY A 83 8.94 -9.05 -9.01
C GLY A 83 9.14 -10.49 -8.52
N PHE A 84 8.31 -11.43 -8.97
CA PHE A 84 8.47 -12.85 -8.61
C PHE A 84 9.82 -13.41 -9.06
N ARG A 85 10.30 -13.05 -10.27
CA ARG A 85 11.64 -13.47 -10.71
C ARG A 85 12.74 -12.92 -9.82
N LYS A 86 12.67 -11.63 -9.44
CA LYS A 86 13.63 -11.00 -8.51
C LYS A 86 13.65 -11.68 -7.14
N VAL A 87 12.49 -12.04 -6.60
CA VAL A 87 12.40 -12.79 -5.33
C VAL A 87 13.00 -14.19 -5.46
N ILE A 88 12.69 -14.90 -6.54
CA ILE A 88 13.24 -16.24 -6.81
C ILE A 88 14.76 -16.16 -6.96
N ALA A 89 15.29 -15.12 -7.60
CA ALA A 89 16.72 -14.87 -7.74
C ALA A 89 17.40 -14.41 -6.43
N GLY A 90 16.65 -13.95 -5.43
CA GLY A 90 17.19 -13.36 -4.21
C GLY A 90 17.61 -11.89 -4.35
N GLU A 91 17.25 -11.24 -5.46
CA GLU A 91 17.49 -9.81 -5.72
C GLU A 91 16.52 -8.89 -5.00
N TYR A 92 15.38 -9.44 -4.53
CA TYR A 92 14.39 -8.71 -3.76
C TYR A 92 13.86 -9.60 -2.63
N THR A 93 13.81 -9.05 -1.42
CA THR A 93 13.26 -9.74 -0.25
C THR A 93 11.97 -9.04 0.18
N PRO A 94 10.81 -9.67 0.00
CA PRO A 94 9.53 -9.04 0.35
C PRO A 94 9.42 -8.89 1.88
N GLN A 95 8.87 -7.77 2.30
CA GLN A 95 8.58 -7.48 3.70
C GLN A 95 7.25 -8.13 4.10
N GLN A 96 7.18 -8.64 5.33
CA GLN A 96 5.91 -9.17 5.83
C GLN A 96 4.81 -8.11 5.81
N PRO A 97 3.57 -8.48 5.46
CA PRO A 97 2.45 -7.55 5.50
C PRO A 97 2.19 -7.13 6.93
N GLU A 98 2.07 -5.83 7.16
CA GLU A 98 1.65 -5.31 8.45
C GLU A 98 0.20 -5.69 8.70
N THR A 99 -0.05 -6.38 9.82
CA THR A 99 -1.39 -6.67 10.29
C THR A 99 -2.05 -5.36 10.69
N ALA A 100 -3.00 -4.90 9.87
CA ALA A 100 -3.80 -3.73 10.21
C ALA A 100 -4.53 -3.96 11.53
N ARG A 101 -4.46 -2.97 12.44
CA ARG A 101 -5.15 -3.06 13.73
C ARG A 101 -6.65 -3.11 13.51
N LYS A 102 -7.34 -3.93 14.31
CA LYS A 102 -8.81 -4.06 14.28
C LYS A 102 -9.47 -2.67 14.37
N GLY A 103 -10.40 -2.37 13.46
CA GLY A 103 -11.10 -1.07 13.42
C GLY A 103 -10.35 0.07 12.71
N THR A 104 -9.15 -0.16 12.17
CA THR A 104 -8.40 0.83 11.36
C THR A 104 -8.37 0.48 9.87
N ALA A 105 -9.22 -0.45 9.44
CA ALA A 105 -9.26 -0.90 8.06
C ALA A 105 -9.59 0.29 7.13
N LYS A 106 -8.56 0.83 6.49
CA LYS A 106 -8.70 1.74 5.35
C LYS A 106 -9.56 1.04 4.30
N ASN A 107 -10.34 1.79 3.52
CA ASN A 107 -11.09 1.24 2.38
C ASN A 107 -10.13 0.46 1.47
N LYS A 108 -10.21 -0.86 1.55
CA LYS A 108 -9.42 -1.76 0.71
C LYS A 108 -10.18 -2.01 -0.59
N VAL A 109 -9.45 -1.95 -1.68
CA VAL A 109 -9.92 -2.27 -3.02
C VAL A 109 -9.12 -3.44 -3.55
N ASN A 110 -9.72 -4.20 -4.46
CA ASN A 110 -9.06 -5.32 -5.10
C ASN A 110 -8.38 -4.87 -6.40
N LEU A 111 -7.10 -5.19 -6.53
CA LEU A 111 -6.33 -5.10 -7.77
C LEU A 111 -6.15 -6.52 -8.32
N ASN A 112 -6.83 -6.82 -9.42
CA ASN A 112 -6.76 -8.14 -10.06
C ASN A 112 -5.63 -8.15 -11.11
N VAL A 113 -4.75 -9.14 -11.03
CA VAL A 113 -3.62 -9.34 -11.95
C VAL A 113 -3.56 -10.79 -12.40
N THR A 114 -2.84 -11.06 -13.48
CA THR A 114 -2.75 -12.38 -14.12
C THR A 114 -1.29 -12.81 -14.31
N PRO A 115 -0.54 -13.06 -13.21
CA PRO A 115 0.84 -13.52 -13.29
C PRO A 115 0.94 -14.99 -13.72
N SER A 116 2.15 -15.42 -14.07
CA SER A 116 2.45 -16.82 -14.38
C SER A 116 2.24 -17.71 -13.16
N LEU A 117 1.46 -18.78 -13.31
CA LEU A 117 1.19 -19.77 -12.27
C LEU A 117 2.47 -20.41 -11.74
N ALA A 118 3.39 -20.78 -12.64
CA ALA A 118 4.67 -21.40 -12.27
C ALA A 118 5.55 -20.45 -11.43
N LEU A 119 5.53 -19.14 -11.71
CA LEU A 119 6.24 -18.15 -10.87
C LEU A 119 5.56 -17.98 -9.51
N ARG A 120 4.23 -18.00 -9.47
CA ARG A 120 3.43 -17.94 -8.24
C ARG A 120 3.79 -19.06 -7.27
N GLU A 121 3.75 -20.30 -7.74
CA GLU A 121 4.03 -21.47 -6.91
C GLU A 121 5.48 -21.48 -6.39
N ARG A 122 6.44 -21.11 -7.26
CA ARG A 122 7.86 -21.03 -6.87
C ARG A 122 8.13 -19.95 -5.83
N VAL A 123 7.46 -18.80 -5.92
CA VAL A 123 7.67 -17.71 -4.95
C VAL A 123 7.05 -18.05 -3.59
N GLU A 124 5.89 -18.70 -3.56
CA GLU A 124 5.26 -19.17 -2.32
C GLU A 124 6.12 -20.24 -1.64
N ALA A 125 6.62 -21.22 -2.40
CA ALA A 125 7.53 -22.24 -1.88
C ALA A 125 8.84 -21.65 -1.32
N LYS A 126 9.40 -20.62 -1.97
CA LYS A 126 10.66 -20.00 -1.53
C LYS A 126 10.48 -19.12 -0.28
N THR A 127 9.40 -18.34 -0.21
CA THR A 127 9.22 -17.31 0.82
C THR A 127 8.37 -17.77 2.00
N GLY A 128 7.53 -18.80 1.83
CA GLY A 128 6.49 -19.17 2.78
C GLY A 128 5.34 -18.15 2.88
N MET A 129 5.35 -17.10 2.04
CA MET A 129 4.30 -16.06 2.01
C MET A 129 3.31 -16.33 0.88
N LEU A 130 2.06 -15.91 1.05
CA LEU A 130 1.09 -15.88 -0.07
C LEU A 130 1.62 -15.00 -1.20
N ALA A 131 1.50 -15.46 -2.45
CA ALA A 131 1.98 -14.71 -3.62
C ALA A 131 1.31 -13.34 -3.75
N ALA A 132 0.06 -13.19 -3.28
CA ALA A 132 -0.63 -11.90 -3.24
C ALA A 132 0.10 -10.86 -2.36
N HIS A 133 0.68 -11.29 -1.23
CA HIS A 133 1.46 -10.41 -0.34
C HIS A 133 2.79 -10.03 -0.96
N VAL A 134 3.48 -11.00 -1.60
CA VAL A 134 4.73 -10.73 -2.31
C VAL A 134 4.51 -9.77 -3.48
N ALA A 135 3.45 -9.98 -4.25
CA ALA A 135 3.07 -9.11 -5.35
C ALA A 135 2.69 -7.70 -4.87
N ALA A 136 1.90 -7.59 -3.79
CA ALA A 136 1.56 -6.30 -3.18
C ALA A 136 2.81 -5.52 -2.80
N ASP A 137 3.71 -6.15 -2.05
CA ASP A 137 4.92 -5.49 -1.54
C ASP A 137 5.85 -5.04 -2.67
N TYR A 138 6.07 -5.90 -3.66
CA TYR A 138 6.89 -5.55 -4.82
C TYR A 138 6.29 -4.39 -5.62
N LEU A 139 4.98 -4.43 -5.89
CA LEU A 139 4.30 -3.33 -6.61
C LEU A 139 4.37 -2.02 -5.83
N MET A 140 4.22 -2.07 -4.50
CA MET A 140 4.38 -0.89 -3.66
C MET A 140 5.83 -0.34 -3.73
N HIS A 141 6.83 -1.22 -3.68
CA HIS A 141 8.24 -0.84 -3.81
C HIS A 141 8.56 -0.22 -5.17
N GLU A 142 8.18 -0.90 -6.25
CA GLU A 142 8.46 -0.49 -7.63
C GLU A 142 7.82 0.86 -7.98
N PHE A 143 6.59 1.09 -7.52
CA PHE A 143 5.80 2.28 -7.88
C PHE A 143 5.67 3.31 -6.75
N LYS A 144 6.52 3.24 -5.72
CA LYS A 144 6.55 4.18 -4.59
C LYS A 144 5.16 4.39 -3.97
N ALA A 145 4.52 3.29 -3.59
CA ALA A 145 3.22 3.28 -2.91
C ALA A 145 3.32 2.64 -1.51
N GLY A 146 2.26 2.75 -0.72
CA GLY A 146 2.20 2.20 0.63
C GLY A 146 3.37 2.66 1.50
N ARG A 147 4.11 1.71 2.06
CA ARG A 147 5.29 1.96 2.90
C ARG A 147 6.54 2.46 2.17
N TYR A 148 6.51 2.46 0.83
CA TYR A 148 7.62 2.91 -0.01
C TYR A 148 7.33 4.24 -0.70
N ALA A 149 6.19 4.86 -0.41
CA ALA A 149 5.88 6.17 -0.96
C ALA A 149 6.77 7.25 -0.36
N ASP A 150 7.11 8.26 -1.17
CA ASP A 150 7.94 9.38 -0.71
C ASP A 150 7.27 10.20 0.40
N ASP A 151 5.94 10.16 0.46
CA ASP A 151 5.11 10.78 1.50
C ASP A 151 4.70 9.80 2.62
N TYR A 152 5.32 8.62 2.71
CA TYR A 152 5.03 7.67 3.77
C TYR A 152 5.55 8.17 5.11
N GLU A 153 4.64 8.62 5.97
CA GLU A 153 4.96 9.12 7.32
C GLU A 153 5.25 8.00 8.35
N GLY A 154 5.35 6.73 7.93
CA GLY A 154 5.50 5.56 8.80
C GLY A 154 4.19 4.84 9.11
N ALA A 155 4.30 3.69 9.77
CA ALA A 155 3.13 2.94 10.25
C ALA A 155 2.35 3.78 11.28
N PRO A 156 1.01 3.73 11.28
CA PRO A 156 0.22 4.43 12.29
C PRO A 156 0.68 3.99 13.69
N LEU A 157 1.08 4.98 14.50
CA LEU A 157 1.52 4.71 15.86
C LEU A 157 0.38 4.13 16.69
N ALA A 158 0.73 3.33 17.69
CA ALA A 158 -0.24 2.81 18.62
C ALA A 158 -0.98 3.96 19.30
N PRO A 159 -2.34 3.95 19.37
CA PRO A 159 -3.03 4.87 20.26
C PRO A 159 -2.57 4.54 21.68
N GLY A 160 -2.10 5.55 22.40
CA GLY A 160 -1.78 5.42 23.81
C GLY A 160 -3.01 5.66 24.68
N ALA A 161 -2.75 5.85 25.96
CA ALA A 161 -3.81 6.13 26.91
C ALA A 161 -4.46 7.51 26.65
N GLU A 162 -5.72 7.63 27.06
CA GLU A 162 -6.50 8.84 26.89
C GLU A 162 -5.87 10.02 27.66
N ARG A 163 -5.86 11.19 27.02
CA ARG A 163 -5.48 12.47 27.62
C ARG A 163 -6.58 13.48 27.34
N ASN A 164 -6.81 14.34 28.32
CA ASN A 164 -7.91 15.31 28.32
C ASN A 164 -7.39 16.72 28.61
N PRO A 165 -6.55 17.32 27.75
CA PRO A 165 -6.23 18.73 27.86
C PRO A 165 -7.52 19.57 27.79
N GLN A 166 -7.59 20.59 28.64
CA GLN A 166 -8.68 21.54 28.66
C GLN A 166 -8.40 22.67 27.68
N VAL A 167 -9.36 22.95 26.80
CA VAL A 167 -9.32 24.06 25.84
C VAL A 167 -10.71 24.71 25.77
N PRO A 168 -10.83 26.00 25.36
CA PRO A 168 -12.13 26.62 25.16
C PRO A 168 -12.99 25.83 24.17
N ARG A 169 -14.31 25.76 24.40
CA ARG A 169 -15.22 24.96 23.55
C ARG A 169 -15.16 25.34 22.07
N ALA A 170 -15.11 26.63 21.77
CA ALA A 170 -14.99 27.13 20.40
C ALA A 170 -13.71 26.63 19.72
N ILE A 171 -12.57 26.67 20.43
CA ILE A 171 -11.28 26.14 19.95
C ILE A 171 -11.37 24.63 19.72
N ARG A 172 -11.94 23.87 20.66
CA ARG A 172 -12.13 22.42 20.50
C ARG A 172 -12.90 22.10 19.22
N GLN A 173 -13.98 22.83 18.97
CA GLN A 173 -14.83 22.60 17.81
C GLN A 173 -14.08 22.91 16.51
N LEU A 174 -13.37 24.04 16.45
CA LEU A 174 -12.53 24.41 15.31
C LEU A 174 -11.46 23.35 15.00
N ILE A 175 -10.74 22.86 16.02
CA ILE A 175 -9.74 21.79 15.84
C ILE A 175 -10.40 20.53 15.24
N ARG A 176 -11.54 20.10 15.79
CA ARG A 176 -12.24 18.89 15.33
C ARG A 176 -12.76 19.03 13.91
N ASP A 177 -13.34 20.18 13.56
CA ASP A 177 -13.90 20.41 12.24
C ASP A 177 -12.81 20.51 11.17
N ARG A 178 -11.70 21.18 11.48
CA ARG A 178 -10.53 21.25 10.59
C ARG A 178 -9.86 19.89 10.38
N ALA A 179 -9.70 19.11 11.45
CA ALA A 179 -9.18 17.75 11.36
C ALA A 179 -10.09 16.85 10.51
N LYS A 180 -11.42 16.92 10.74
CA LYS A 180 -12.41 16.18 9.95
C LYS A 180 -12.38 16.59 8.49
N ALA A 181 -12.29 17.89 8.18
CA ALA A 181 -12.19 18.39 6.81
C ALA A 181 -10.92 17.90 6.11
N ALA A 182 -9.82 17.74 6.83
CA ALA A 182 -8.58 17.15 6.33
C ALA A 182 -8.60 15.61 6.27
N GLY A 183 -9.67 14.95 6.74
CA GLY A 183 -9.74 13.49 6.84
C GLY A 183 -8.76 12.89 7.85
N ARG A 184 -8.28 13.68 8.82
CA ARG A 184 -7.29 13.26 9.85
C ARG A 184 -7.95 13.14 11.22
N LYS A 185 -7.35 12.33 12.11
CA LYS A 185 -7.73 12.28 13.52
C LYS A 185 -6.84 13.24 14.30
N VAL A 186 -7.43 13.95 15.27
CA VAL A 186 -6.69 14.88 16.15
C VAL A 186 -5.52 14.18 16.85
N SER A 187 -5.68 12.94 17.31
CA SER A 187 -4.57 12.17 17.93
C SER A 187 -3.39 11.93 16.99
N ASP A 188 -3.63 11.76 15.69
CA ASP A 188 -2.57 11.55 14.71
C ASP A 188 -1.78 12.84 14.49
N ASP A 189 -2.47 13.99 14.48
CA ASP A 189 -1.81 15.30 14.41
C ASP A 189 -1.04 15.64 15.68
N VAL A 190 -1.51 15.21 16.85
CA VAL A 190 -0.73 15.33 18.11
C VAL A 190 0.55 14.52 18.02
N ASN A 191 0.50 13.29 17.52
CA ASN A 191 1.69 12.46 17.33
C ASN A 191 2.68 13.10 16.33
N GLU A 192 2.18 13.72 15.27
CA GLU A 192 2.99 14.52 14.34
C GLU A 192 3.64 15.71 15.05
N GLY A 193 2.89 16.45 15.86
CA GLY A 193 3.42 17.57 16.66
C GLY A 193 4.51 17.14 17.64
N TYR A 194 4.35 15.99 18.28
CA TYR A 194 5.37 15.40 19.15
C TYR A 194 6.64 15.03 18.38
N ARG A 195 6.52 14.40 17.21
CA ARG A 195 7.69 14.10 16.37
C ARG A 195 8.42 15.36 15.94
N LYS A 196 7.71 16.37 15.45
CA LYS A 196 8.31 17.65 15.03
C LYS A 196 8.97 18.40 16.18
N TYR A 197 8.37 18.36 17.37
CA TYR A 197 8.98 18.91 18.57
C TYR A 197 10.29 18.21 18.92
N LEU A 198 10.29 16.87 18.95
CA LEU A 198 11.49 16.08 19.26
C LEU A 198 12.59 16.25 18.20
N ALA A 199 12.21 16.49 16.94
CA ALA A 199 13.13 16.78 15.84
C ALA A 199 13.65 18.23 15.83
N GLY A 200 13.12 19.11 16.69
CA GLY A 200 13.45 20.55 16.68
C GLY A 200 12.82 21.33 15.52
N GLU A 201 11.94 20.72 14.74
CA GLU A 201 11.23 21.34 13.61
C GLU A 201 10.02 22.19 14.06
N PHE A 202 9.58 22.03 15.31
CA PHE A 202 8.47 22.76 15.90
C PHE A 202 8.83 23.27 17.29
N VAL A 203 8.75 24.59 17.47
CA VAL A 203 8.86 25.25 18.77
C VAL A 203 7.46 25.67 19.23
N PRO A 204 6.95 25.16 20.37
CA PRO A 204 5.61 25.48 20.84
C PRO A 204 5.55 26.95 21.27
N GLY A 205 4.65 27.72 20.68
CA GLY A 205 4.32 29.06 21.16
C GLY A 205 3.53 29.02 22.47
N ASP A 206 3.56 30.12 23.21
CA ASP A 206 2.70 30.29 24.37
C ASP A 206 1.23 30.29 23.95
N VAL A 207 0.44 29.47 24.65
CA VAL A 207 -1.01 29.36 24.41
C VAL A 207 -1.70 30.14 25.50
N VAL A 208 -2.31 31.27 25.13
CA VAL A 208 -3.09 32.12 26.02
C VAL A 208 -4.53 32.13 25.51
N TRP A 209 -5.47 31.81 26.38
CA TRP A 209 -6.90 31.84 26.08
C TRP A 209 -7.47 33.23 26.38
N VAL A 210 -8.34 33.74 25.51
CA VAL A 210 -9.08 34.99 25.78
C VAL A 210 -10.13 34.78 26.86
N ASP A 211 -10.74 33.60 26.87
CA ASP A 211 -11.79 33.22 27.79
C ASP A 211 -11.53 31.82 28.35
N GLU A 212 -11.36 31.74 29.67
CA GLU A 212 -11.17 30.50 30.42
C GLU A 212 -12.46 30.02 31.11
N SER A 213 -13.61 30.68 30.88
CA SER A 213 -14.87 30.37 31.55
C SER A 213 -15.56 29.09 31.04
N ASP A 214 -15.34 28.69 29.77
CA ASP A 214 -15.90 27.47 29.15
C ASP A 214 -14.81 26.52 28.63
N LEU A 215 -13.92 26.12 29.54
CA LEU A 215 -12.93 25.09 29.26
C LEU A 215 -13.57 23.69 29.22
N VAL A 216 -13.29 22.96 28.15
CA VAL A 216 -13.79 21.61 27.92
C VAL A 216 -12.67 20.66 27.53
N ASN A 217 -12.83 19.37 27.85
CA ASN A 217 -11.85 18.36 27.49
C ASN A 217 -11.80 18.16 25.96
N LEU A 218 -10.60 18.25 25.40
CA LEU A 218 -10.26 17.76 24.08
C LEU A 218 -9.68 16.35 24.21
N ARG A 219 -10.53 15.33 24.08
CA ARG A 219 -10.13 13.92 24.18
C ARG A 219 -9.16 13.56 23.05
N ILE A 220 -7.93 13.22 23.42
CA ILE A 220 -6.87 12.74 22.52
C ILE A 220 -6.25 11.46 23.05
N THR A 221 -5.68 10.65 22.15
CA THR A 221 -5.04 9.37 22.47
C THR A 221 -3.70 9.28 21.74
N PRO A 222 -2.75 10.19 22.05
CA PRO A 222 -1.42 10.15 21.45
C PRO A 222 -0.70 8.86 21.84
N ASN A 223 0.29 8.46 21.06
CA ASN A 223 1.13 7.32 21.36
C ASN A 223 1.85 7.51 22.72
N ASP A 224 1.84 6.48 23.57
CA ASP A 224 2.38 6.58 24.92
C ASP A 224 3.91 6.78 24.92
N ASP A 225 4.65 6.14 24.01
CA ASP A 225 6.10 6.28 23.93
C ASP A 225 6.51 7.69 23.48
N LEU A 226 5.87 8.22 22.44
CA LEU A 226 6.08 9.62 22.02
C LEU A 226 5.71 10.60 23.14
N HIS A 227 4.58 10.36 23.81
CA HIS A 227 4.15 11.19 24.91
C HIS A 227 5.17 11.15 26.07
N ALA A 228 5.74 9.98 26.38
CA ALA A 228 6.77 9.85 27.41
C ALA A 228 8.05 10.62 27.03
N GLN A 229 8.52 10.49 25.78
CA GLN A 229 9.69 11.21 25.29
C GLN A 229 9.50 12.73 25.33
N VAL A 230 8.36 13.25 24.88
CA VAL A 230 8.09 14.70 24.95
C VAL A 230 7.94 15.16 26.40
N ARG A 231 7.36 14.33 27.28
CA ARG A 231 7.26 14.62 28.71
C ARG A 231 8.64 14.67 29.37
N GLU A 232 9.57 13.82 28.99
CA GLU A 232 10.95 13.87 29.47
C GLU A 232 11.62 15.19 29.04
N ALA A 233 11.42 15.59 27.77
CA ALA A 233 11.99 16.81 27.23
C ALA A 233 11.35 18.12 27.76
N THR A 234 10.08 18.11 28.18
CA THR A 234 9.31 19.33 28.56
C THR A 234 8.84 19.35 30.02
N GLY A 235 8.99 18.25 30.75
CA GLY A 235 8.36 18.05 32.05
C GLY A 235 6.83 18.07 31.97
N ARG A 236 6.19 19.00 32.70
CA ARG A 236 4.72 19.14 32.74
C ARG A 236 4.14 19.79 31.48
N GLY A 237 4.98 20.24 30.54
CA GLY A 237 4.58 20.97 29.33
C GLY A 237 4.08 20.11 28.17
N VAL A 238 4.09 18.79 28.25
CA VAL A 238 3.78 17.89 27.12
C VAL A 238 2.43 18.18 26.44
N LEU A 239 1.37 18.44 27.22
CA LEU A 239 0.06 18.76 26.63
C LEU A 239 0.02 20.17 26.01
N LYS A 240 0.87 21.11 26.48
CA LYS A 240 1.00 22.43 25.83
C LYS A 240 1.59 22.29 24.44
N VAL A 241 2.58 21.40 24.25
CA VAL A 241 3.13 21.09 22.91
C VAL A 241 2.05 20.58 21.97
N ALA A 242 1.22 19.64 22.44
CA ALA A 242 0.12 19.08 21.66
C ALA A 242 -0.87 20.17 21.21
N ILE A 243 -1.31 21.03 22.13
CA ILE A 243 -2.27 22.09 21.82
C ILE A 243 -1.65 23.16 20.92
N ALA A 244 -0.44 23.64 21.23
CA ALA A 244 0.26 24.63 20.42
C ALA A 244 0.44 24.14 18.97
N TYR A 245 0.76 22.86 18.79
CA TYR A 245 0.89 22.28 17.45
C TYR A 245 -0.43 22.26 16.70
N LEU A 246 -1.53 21.83 17.33
CA LEU A 246 -2.85 21.81 16.71
C LEU A 246 -3.30 23.22 16.30
N LEU A 247 -3.07 24.22 17.15
CA LEU A 247 -3.38 25.62 16.83
C LEU A 247 -2.58 26.12 15.63
N ALA A 248 -1.26 25.92 15.63
CA ALA A 248 -0.38 26.32 14.54
C ALA A 248 -0.74 25.60 13.23
N LYS A 249 -0.92 24.28 13.26
CA LYS A 249 -1.26 23.45 12.09
C LYS A 249 -2.56 23.87 11.42
N TYR A 250 -3.56 24.26 12.22
CA TYR A 250 -4.87 24.65 11.71
C TYR A 250 -5.04 26.16 11.51
N GLY A 251 -3.98 26.95 11.74
CA GLY A 251 -4.03 28.41 11.63
C GLY A 251 -5.06 29.04 12.57
N ILE A 252 -5.26 28.45 13.75
CA ILE A 252 -6.20 28.94 14.76
C ILE A 252 -5.45 29.89 15.69
N ASP A 253 -5.80 31.17 15.64
CA ASP A 253 -5.30 32.18 16.55
C ASP A 253 -6.18 32.20 17.82
N PRO A 254 -5.72 31.67 18.96
CA PRO A 254 -6.54 31.58 20.17
C PRO A 254 -6.94 32.97 20.70
N ALA A 255 -6.20 34.04 20.37
CA ALA A 255 -6.50 35.40 20.79
C ALA A 255 -7.69 36.04 20.04
N LYS A 256 -8.13 35.41 18.94
CA LYS A 256 -9.21 35.94 18.08
C LYS A 256 -10.52 35.16 18.18
N VAL A 257 -10.51 34.01 18.85
CA VAL A 257 -11.70 33.16 18.99
C VAL A 257 -12.42 33.59 20.27
N ARG A 258 -13.64 34.11 20.09
CA ARG A 258 -14.58 34.46 21.16
C ARG A 258 -15.68 33.42 21.25
#